data_AF-A0A1Q5CRF7-F1
#
_entry.id   AF-A0A1Q5CRF7-F1
#
_cell.length_a   1.000
_cell.length_b   1.000
_cell.length_c   1.000
_cell.angle_alpha   90.00
_cell.angle_beta   90.00
_cell.angle_gamma   90.00
#
_symmetry.space_group_name_H-M   'P 1'
#
loop_
_entity.id
_entity.type
_entity.pdbx_description
1 polymer ?
#
loop_
_entity_poly.entity_id
_entity_poly.type
_entity_poly.pdbx_seq_one_letter_code
_entity_poly.pdbx_strand_id
1 'polypeptide(L)'
;MMSASARPLPLVTPWNEFYWRSGAQGVLRVQECASCTALVHPPKPVCPRCRNTRVEPRTVSGFGTLFGYTVSHRFGLPGLPSPTIVAQVALEEDPRVKLTTRLVDCTEDELSLGMRMQVTFEEVEDVWLPLFRPAADQPADSAPLPEDELPAEEARELVRRSSPPLSSLGRKFEDDAVLSGVGQSTIGRRLMKDPLALTVEACQAAVADAGLTMDDIDGLSTYPGGGFDHGFGEGGVTALEAALRIRPAWFNGGGETPGPGGSVIAAMLAVSAGLARHVLCFRTVWQSTHDQLLRERRLHHGGSGRISGDMGWGMPFGASSAAHILAQTAQRYFHRYGATRETLGWIALNQRANAALNPTAVYREPLTMDDYLGARTITTPFGLYDCDVPCDASIAVVVSAADTAGDLRVRPVRVEAVGTRIAEALEWDQSTSTHEPQVMGPAAHLWTRTSLRPGDVDVAQLYDGFTLNCLSWIEALGFCGIGEAKDFLDGGKNIARDGVLPLNTHGGQLSHGRTHGMGLLQEAIVQLRGDAGPRQVDGTGVAVVSSGGLTPSGVLLLRADS
;
A
#
# COMPACT_ATOMS: atom_id res chain seq x y z
N MET A 1 -12.78 36.20 17.22
CA MET A 1 -12.50 35.01 16.39
C MET A 1 -11.45 34.21 17.15
N MET A 2 -11.82 33.05 17.69
CA MET A 2 -10.86 32.17 18.38
C MET A 2 -9.83 31.72 17.35
N SER A 3 -8.54 31.81 17.70
CA SER A 3 -7.44 31.29 16.89
C SER A 3 -7.69 29.81 16.67
N ALA A 4 -8.07 29.41 15.45
CA ALA A 4 -8.16 28.00 15.08
C ALA A 4 -6.82 27.35 15.38
N SER A 5 -6.82 26.23 16.10
CA SER A 5 -5.60 25.49 16.36
C SER A 5 -4.97 25.10 15.03
N ALA A 6 -3.66 25.33 14.85
CA ALA A 6 -2.93 24.84 13.69
C ALA A 6 -2.82 23.30 13.69
N ARG A 7 -3.19 22.64 14.80
CA ARG A 7 -3.12 21.20 14.98
C ARG A 7 -4.24 20.48 14.22
N PRO A 8 -3.95 19.35 13.54
CA PRO A 8 -4.99 18.49 13.01
C PRO A 8 -5.87 17.93 14.15
N LEU A 9 -7.18 18.22 14.10
CA LEU A 9 -8.16 17.74 15.07
C LEU A 9 -9.19 16.83 14.40
N PRO A 10 -9.69 15.81 15.09
CA PRO A 10 -10.69 14.88 14.53
C PRO A 10 -12.04 15.56 14.34
N LEU A 11 -12.79 15.09 13.34
CA LEU A 11 -14.19 15.45 13.16
C LEU A 11 -15.03 14.80 14.26
N VAL A 12 -15.60 15.64 15.13
CA VAL A 12 -16.52 15.22 16.18
C VAL A 12 -17.93 15.14 15.58
N THR A 13 -18.57 14.00 15.80
CA THR A 13 -19.93 13.66 15.36
C THR A 13 -20.70 13.07 16.55
N PRO A 14 -22.04 13.01 16.51
CA PRO A 14 -22.82 12.34 17.56
C PRO A 14 -22.41 10.88 17.81
N TRP A 15 -21.79 10.22 16.81
CA TRP A 15 -21.41 8.81 16.87
C TRP A 15 -20.03 8.57 17.48
N ASN A 16 -19.20 9.60 17.63
CA ASN A 16 -17.84 9.47 18.18
C ASN A 16 -17.54 10.50 19.28
N GLU A 17 -18.46 11.42 19.59
CA GLU A 17 -18.24 12.43 20.64
C GLU A 17 -17.98 11.80 22.02
N PHE A 18 -18.55 10.63 22.29
CA PHE A 18 -18.31 9.91 23.54
C PHE A 18 -16.84 9.54 23.71
N TYR A 19 -16.10 9.31 22.62
CA TYR A 19 -14.67 8.98 22.63
C TYR A 19 -13.85 10.27 22.77
N TRP A 20 -14.14 11.27 21.93
CA TRP A 20 -13.36 12.50 21.86
C TRP A 20 -13.58 13.45 23.04
N ARG A 21 -14.69 13.36 23.77
CA ARG A 21 -15.04 14.28 24.88
C ARG A 21 -15.02 13.64 26.27
N SER A 22 -14.90 12.33 26.40
CA SER A 22 -14.90 11.68 27.73
C SER A 22 -13.68 12.05 28.58
N GLY A 23 -12.57 12.46 27.95
CA GLY A 23 -11.37 12.92 28.65
C GLY A 23 -11.60 14.15 29.54
N ALA A 24 -12.66 14.94 29.31
CA ALA A 24 -13.08 16.02 30.22
C ALA A 24 -13.43 15.51 31.63
N GLN A 25 -13.81 14.23 31.74
CA GLN A 25 -14.10 13.53 33.01
C GLN A 25 -12.92 12.66 33.46
N GLY A 26 -11.77 12.72 32.78
CA GLY A 26 -10.59 11.89 33.05
C GLY A 26 -10.78 10.41 32.71
N VAL A 27 -11.75 10.05 31.86
CA VAL A 27 -12.05 8.66 31.52
C VAL A 27 -11.98 8.41 30.02
N LEU A 28 -11.49 7.24 29.62
CA LEU A 28 -11.52 6.77 28.23
C LEU A 28 -12.79 5.96 28.00
N ARG A 29 -13.53 6.26 26.92
CA ARG A 29 -14.70 5.49 26.51
C ARG A 29 -14.50 4.88 25.14
N VAL A 30 -14.80 3.59 25.01
CA VAL A 30 -14.79 2.84 23.76
C VAL A 30 -16.14 2.15 23.59
N GLN A 31 -16.54 1.84 22.38
CA GLN A 31 -17.81 1.17 22.13
C GLN A 31 -17.72 -0.32 22.51
N GLU A 32 -18.73 -0.85 23.18
CA GLU A 32 -18.85 -2.27 23.54
C GLU A 32 -20.09 -2.88 22.92
N CYS A 33 -20.00 -4.14 22.48
CA CYS A 33 -21.16 -4.92 22.09
C CYS A 33 -21.93 -5.47 23.31
N ALA A 34 -23.21 -5.13 23.44
CA ALA A 34 -24.07 -5.61 24.52
C ALA A 34 -24.32 -7.13 24.55
N SER A 35 -23.90 -7.87 23.50
CA SER A 35 -24.12 -9.32 23.41
C SER A 35 -22.88 -10.17 23.57
N CYS A 36 -21.76 -9.78 22.96
CA CYS A 36 -20.52 -10.56 23.06
C CYS A 36 -19.41 -9.84 23.82
N THR A 37 -19.72 -8.68 24.42
CA THR A 37 -18.82 -7.83 25.23
C THR A 37 -17.52 -7.43 24.53
N ALA A 38 -17.44 -7.63 23.21
CA ALA A 38 -16.28 -7.20 22.44
C ALA A 38 -16.25 -5.68 22.35
N LEU A 39 -15.07 -5.12 22.53
CA LEU A 39 -14.85 -3.70 22.26
C LEU A 39 -14.77 -3.46 20.75
N VAL A 40 -15.15 -2.27 20.31
CA VAL A 40 -15.21 -1.86 18.91
C VAL A 40 -14.55 -0.51 18.75
N HIS A 41 -13.48 -0.48 17.95
CA HIS A 41 -12.75 0.73 17.58
C HIS A 41 -12.30 0.64 16.12
N PRO A 42 -12.36 1.75 15.36
CA PRO A 42 -13.18 2.94 15.62
C PRO A 42 -14.68 2.60 15.87
N PRO A 43 -15.50 3.53 16.37
CA PRO A 43 -16.94 3.30 16.56
C PRO A 43 -17.64 2.87 15.26
N LYS A 44 -18.48 1.84 15.32
CA LYS A 44 -19.20 1.26 14.18
C LYS A 44 -20.68 1.03 14.52
N PRO A 45 -21.61 1.08 13.56
CA PRO A 45 -23.03 0.83 13.86
C PRO A 45 -23.33 -0.62 14.26
N VAL A 46 -22.37 -1.53 14.10
CA VAL A 46 -22.54 -2.98 14.32
C VAL A 46 -21.26 -3.56 14.92
N CYS A 47 -21.40 -4.54 15.81
CA CYS A 47 -20.26 -5.32 16.29
C CYS A 47 -19.69 -6.20 15.16
N PRO A 48 -18.39 -6.08 14.80
CA PRO A 48 -17.79 -6.87 13.72
C PRO A 48 -17.74 -8.38 14.03
N ARG A 49 -17.87 -8.79 15.30
CA ARG A 49 -17.80 -10.19 15.72
C ARG A 49 -19.12 -10.94 15.64
N CYS A 50 -20.15 -10.42 16.31
CA CYS A 50 -21.45 -11.11 16.39
C CYS A 50 -22.55 -10.45 15.55
N ARG A 51 -22.23 -9.34 14.85
CA ARG A 51 -23.15 -8.56 14.01
C ARG A 51 -24.35 -7.96 14.75
N ASN A 52 -24.30 -7.91 16.08
CA ASN A 52 -25.32 -7.23 16.87
C ASN A 52 -25.21 -5.71 16.70
N THR A 53 -26.36 -5.05 16.58
CA THR A 53 -26.51 -3.60 16.43
C THR A 53 -26.57 -2.86 17.76
N ARG A 54 -26.75 -3.58 18.88
CA ARG A 54 -26.68 -2.99 20.23
C ARG A 54 -25.23 -2.85 20.66
N VAL A 55 -24.70 -1.67 20.36
CA VAL A 55 -23.34 -1.27 20.67
C VAL A 55 -23.37 0.09 21.36
N GLU A 56 -22.76 0.19 22.55
CA GLU A 56 -22.91 1.34 23.44
C GLU A 56 -21.56 1.78 24.01
N PRO A 57 -21.36 3.07 24.30
CA PRO A 57 -20.14 3.53 24.96
C PRO A 57 -19.96 2.89 26.35
N ARG A 58 -18.78 2.33 26.61
CA ARG A 58 -18.33 1.80 27.91
C ARG A 58 -17.07 2.54 28.34
N THR A 59 -16.99 2.89 29.62
CA THR A 59 -15.74 3.35 30.23
C THR A 59 -14.78 2.17 30.39
N VAL A 60 -13.56 2.32 29.89
CA VAL A 60 -12.45 1.38 30.09
C VAL A 60 -11.50 1.90 31.18
N SER A 61 -10.64 1.01 31.66
CA SER A 61 -9.64 1.18 32.71
C SER A 61 -8.64 2.29 32.41
N GLY A 62 -8.39 2.54 31.11
CA GLY A 62 -7.35 3.44 30.64
C GLY A 62 -5.97 2.81 30.60
N PHE A 63 -5.84 1.49 30.79
CA PHE A 63 -4.57 0.77 30.67
C PHE A 63 -4.52 -0.06 29.39
N GLY A 64 -3.31 -0.32 28.90
CA GLY A 64 -3.08 -1.15 27.73
C GLY A 64 -1.63 -1.59 27.59
N THR A 65 -1.36 -2.40 26.59
CA THR A 65 -0.03 -2.92 26.24
C THR A 65 0.52 -2.15 25.04
N LEU A 66 1.78 -1.69 25.13
CA LEU A 66 2.49 -1.09 24.00
C LEU A 66 2.69 -2.14 22.91
N PHE A 67 1.91 -2.03 21.84
CA PHE A 67 1.85 -3.01 20.77
C PHE A 67 2.81 -2.70 19.62
N GLY A 68 3.02 -1.43 19.34
CA GLY A 68 3.95 -0.94 18.31
C GLY A 68 4.27 0.53 18.56
N TYR A 69 5.47 0.97 18.19
CA TYR A 69 5.79 2.39 18.15
C TYR A 69 6.80 2.73 17.06
N THR A 70 6.85 4.00 16.71
CA THR A 70 7.82 4.57 15.77
C THR A 70 8.11 6.03 16.13
N VAL A 71 9.36 6.44 15.98
CA VAL A 71 9.77 7.83 16.20
C VAL A 71 9.84 8.56 14.88
N SER A 72 8.90 9.47 14.66
CA SER A 72 8.76 10.23 13.41
C SER A 72 9.66 11.46 13.40
N HIS A 73 10.59 11.50 12.44
CA HIS A 73 11.55 12.61 12.30
C HIS A 73 11.24 13.56 11.14
N ARG A 74 10.41 13.13 10.18
CA ARG A 74 10.21 13.84 8.90
C ARG A 74 8.77 14.19 8.56
N PHE A 75 7.79 13.63 9.28
CA PHE A 75 6.36 13.88 9.05
C PHE A 75 5.79 14.87 10.06
N GLY A 76 6.50 15.97 10.30
CA GLY A 76 6.08 16.99 11.27
C GLY A 76 4.72 17.60 10.92
N LEU A 77 3.82 17.65 11.89
CA LEU A 77 2.53 18.34 11.79
C LEU A 77 2.55 19.59 12.68
N PRO A 78 1.87 20.67 12.30
CA PRO A 78 1.81 21.86 13.14
C PRO A 78 1.17 21.54 14.50
N GLY A 79 1.72 22.12 15.57
CA GLY A 79 1.23 21.91 16.94
C GLY A 79 1.61 20.57 17.58
N LEU A 80 2.43 19.74 16.93
CA LEU A 80 3.00 18.51 17.50
C LEU A 80 4.51 18.64 17.71
N PRO A 81 5.10 17.90 18.69
CA PRO A 81 6.55 17.87 18.88
C PRO A 81 7.27 17.25 17.67
N SER A 82 8.55 17.55 17.50
CA SER A 82 9.40 16.94 16.48
C SER A 82 10.75 16.59 17.10
N PRO A 83 11.11 15.29 17.24
CA PRO A 83 10.35 14.13 16.77
C PRO A 83 9.06 13.86 17.56
N THR A 84 8.12 13.13 16.95
CA THR A 84 6.91 12.62 17.60
C THR A 84 6.99 11.10 17.73
N ILE A 85 6.68 10.54 18.90
CA ILE A 85 6.55 9.09 19.09
C ILE A 85 5.08 8.69 18.83
N VAL A 86 4.85 8.04 17.69
CA VAL A 86 3.53 7.49 17.32
C VAL A 86 3.50 6.03 17.75
N ALA A 87 2.39 5.60 18.35
CA ALA A 87 2.26 4.24 18.88
C ALA A 87 0.87 3.66 18.66
N GLN A 88 0.80 2.35 18.81
CA GLN A 88 -0.43 1.57 18.96
C GLN A 88 -0.42 0.95 20.36
N VAL A 89 -1.50 1.18 21.11
CA VAL A 89 -1.71 0.58 22.44
C VAL A 89 -2.92 -0.33 22.40
N ALA A 90 -2.73 -1.60 22.70
CA ALA A 90 -3.80 -2.59 22.80
C ALA A 90 -4.46 -2.53 24.18
N LEU A 91 -5.79 -2.44 24.26
CA LEU A 91 -6.48 -2.26 25.54
C LEU A 91 -6.42 -3.53 26.40
N GLU A 92 -6.28 -3.39 27.72
CA GLU A 92 -6.24 -4.53 28.64
C GLU A 92 -7.54 -5.35 28.64
N GLU A 93 -8.69 -4.69 28.53
CA GLU A 93 -9.99 -5.35 28.50
C GLU A 93 -10.23 -6.15 27.22
N ASP A 94 -9.64 -5.71 26.11
CA ASP A 94 -9.77 -6.36 24.82
C ASP A 94 -8.53 -6.08 23.94
N PRO A 95 -7.50 -6.94 23.99
CA PRO A 95 -6.23 -6.72 23.28
C PRO A 95 -6.37 -6.72 21.75
N ARG A 96 -7.56 -7.07 21.24
CA ARG A 96 -7.88 -7.06 19.81
C ARG A 96 -8.16 -5.63 19.35
N VAL A 97 -8.55 -4.74 20.27
CA VAL A 97 -8.73 -3.31 20.02
C VAL A 97 -7.44 -2.56 20.31
N LYS A 98 -6.91 -1.90 19.28
CA LYS A 98 -5.68 -1.11 19.33
C LYS A 98 -6.00 0.36 19.10
N LEU A 99 -5.42 1.24 19.90
CA LEU A 99 -5.59 2.69 19.74
C LEU A 99 -4.32 3.28 19.16
N THR A 100 -4.43 3.93 18.00
CA THR A 100 -3.37 4.81 17.50
C THR A 100 -3.28 6.03 18.41
N THR A 101 -2.09 6.32 18.91
CA THR A 101 -1.87 7.36 19.94
C THR A 101 -0.48 7.98 19.80
N ARG A 102 -0.23 9.05 20.56
CA ARG A 102 1.09 9.65 20.73
C ARG A 102 1.58 9.38 22.13
N LEU A 103 2.83 8.93 22.26
CA LEU A 103 3.42 8.71 23.57
C LEU A 103 3.91 10.02 24.19
N VAL A 104 3.74 10.14 25.50
CA VAL A 104 4.18 11.28 26.33
C VAL A 104 4.86 10.79 27.59
N ASP A 105 5.58 11.67 28.27
CA ASP A 105 6.32 11.39 29.50
C ASP A 105 7.32 10.22 29.37
N CYS A 106 7.92 10.04 28.17
CA CYS A 106 8.93 9.02 27.90
C CYS A 106 9.85 9.38 26.72
N THR A 107 11.00 8.71 26.63
CA THR A 107 11.93 8.74 25.49
C THR A 107 11.99 7.39 24.77
N GLU A 108 12.56 7.34 23.57
CA GLU A 108 12.60 6.11 22.75
C GLU A 108 13.34 4.94 23.43
N ASP A 109 14.40 5.24 24.16
CA ASP A 109 15.25 4.29 24.88
C ASP A 109 14.59 3.68 26.13
N GLU A 110 13.50 4.28 26.61
CA GLU A 110 12.69 3.74 27.72
C GLU A 110 11.61 2.77 27.24
N LEU A 111 11.40 2.65 25.92
CA LEU A 111 10.29 1.90 25.34
C LEU A 111 10.71 0.49 24.93
N SER A 112 9.84 -0.46 25.25
CA SER A 112 9.91 -1.83 24.75
C SER A 112 8.50 -2.38 24.51
N LEU A 113 8.37 -3.21 23.48
CA LEU A 113 7.11 -3.88 23.17
C LEU A 113 6.66 -4.76 24.35
N GLY A 114 5.36 -4.74 24.65
CA GLY A 114 4.80 -5.47 25.79
C GLY A 114 4.76 -4.66 27.10
N MET A 115 5.30 -3.44 27.13
CA MET A 115 5.19 -2.55 28.30
C MET A 115 3.75 -2.16 28.59
N ARG A 116 3.45 -1.99 29.87
CA ARG A 116 2.14 -1.49 30.31
C ARG A 116 2.08 0.02 30.18
N MET A 117 1.00 0.51 29.59
CA MET A 117 0.77 1.91 29.29
C MET A 117 -0.49 2.40 29.99
N GLN A 118 -0.50 3.67 30.38
CA GLN A 118 -1.63 4.34 31.01
C GLN A 118 -2.06 5.56 30.19
N VAL A 119 -3.36 5.72 30.01
CA VAL A 119 -3.96 6.85 29.31
C VAL A 119 -3.79 8.14 30.10
N THR A 120 -3.54 9.23 29.37
CA THR A 120 -3.67 10.61 29.83
C THR A 120 -4.37 11.41 28.74
N PHE A 121 -4.83 12.62 29.04
CA PHE A 121 -5.61 13.41 28.11
C PHE A 121 -4.97 14.76 27.84
N GLU A 122 -4.90 15.12 26.57
CA GLU A 122 -4.52 16.46 26.12
C GLU A 122 -5.75 17.18 25.57
N GLU A 123 -6.14 18.26 26.25
CA GLU A 123 -7.25 19.11 25.82
C GLU A 123 -6.80 20.04 24.68
N VAL A 124 -7.53 19.99 23.56
CA VAL A 124 -7.34 20.91 22.44
C VAL A 124 -8.73 21.30 21.89
N GLU A 125 -9.07 22.58 22.02
CA GLU A 125 -10.41 23.10 21.69
C GLU A 125 -11.52 22.36 22.45
N ASP A 126 -12.33 21.55 21.76
CA ASP A 126 -13.48 20.81 22.32
C ASP A 126 -13.25 19.28 22.36
N VAL A 127 -12.00 18.84 22.17
CA VAL A 127 -11.61 17.43 22.23
C VAL A 127 -10.52 17.19 23.28
N TRP A 128 -10.54 16.01 23.88
CA TRP A 128 -9.54 15.49 24.79
C TRP A 128 -8.90 14.28 24.13
N LEU A 129 -7.72 14.49 23.54
CA LEU A 129 -7.01 13.44 22.81
C LEU A 129 -6.45 12.42 23.81
N PRO A 130 -6.81 11.12 23.72
CA PRO A 130 -6.26 10.08 24.58
C PRO A 130 -4.82 9.76 24.17
N LEU A 131 -3.88 10.26 24.97
CA LEU A 131 -2.45 9.96 24.85
C LEU A 131 -2.09 8.83 25.81
N PHE A 132 -0.92 8.23 25.63
CA PHE A 132 -0.43 7.19 26.55
C PHE A 132 0.97 7.50 27.04
N ARG A 133 1.26 7.07 28.26
CA ARG A 133 2.59 7.09 28.88
C ARG A 133 2.89 5.75 29.54
N PRO A 134 4.15 5.39 29.81
CA PRO A 134 4.48 4.21 30.59
C PRO A 134 3.75 4.24 31.94
N ALA A 135 3.11 3.12 32.30
CA ALA A 135 2.49 2.97 33.62
C ALA A 135 3.58 2.94 34.72
N ALA A 136 3.28 3.51 35.89
CA ALA A 136 4.21 3.50 37.03
C ALA A 136 4.44 2.07 37.55
N ASP A 137 3.43 1.20 37.43
CA ASP A 137 3.46 -0.21 37.77
C ASP A 137 3.67 -1.07 36.53
N GLN A 138 4.93 -1.38 36.23
CA GLN A 138 5.27 -2.33 35.17
C GLN A 138 5.16 -3.78 35.69
N PRO A 139 4.65 -4.72 34.88
CA PRO A 139 4.73 -6.14 35.18
C PRO A 139 6.20 -6.59 35.24
N ALA A 140 6.46 -7.69 35.97
CA ALA A 140 7.82 -8.23 36.11
C ALA A 140 8.42 -8.68 34.77
N ASP A 141 7.57 -9.22 33.89
CA ASP A 141 7.89 -9.61 32.53
C ASP A 141 7.05 -8.78 31.55
N SER A 142 7.59 -8.46 30.37
CA SER A 142 6.81 -7.82 29.30
C SER A 142 5.60 -8.67 28.93
N ALA A 143 4.44 -8.04 28.79
CA ALA A 143 3.23 -8.76 28.38
C ALA A 143 3.41 -9.33 26.97
N PRO A 144 2.87 -10.53 26.68
CA PRO A 144 2.85 -11.04 25.32
C PRO A 144 2.07 -10.07 24.43
N LEU A 145 2.56 -9.87 23.20
CA LEU A 145 1.84 -9.05 22.24
C LEU A 145 0.55 -9.77 21.79
N PRO A 146 -0.55 -9.03 21.61
CA PRO A 146 -1.78 -9.56 21.02
C PRO A 146 -1.51 -10.26 19.68
N GLU A 147 -2.17 -11.40 19.47
CA GLU A 147 -2.15 -12.10 18.18
C GLU A 147 -3.19 -11.52 17.21
N ASP A 148 -2.97 -11.76 15.92
CA ASP A 148 -3.92 -11.41 14.86
C ASP A 148 -5.20 -12.23 14.97
N GLU A 149 -6.34 -11.61 14.65
CA GLU A 149 -7.63 -12.32 14.64
C GLU A 149 -7.68 -13.43 13.58
N LEU A 150 -6.97 -13.21 12.47
CA LEU A 150 -6.78 -14.18 11.40
C LEU A 150 -5.27 -14.32 11.19
N PRO A 151 -4.63 -15.36 11.75
CA PRO A 151 -3.23 -15.63 11.50
C PRO A 151 -2.94 -15.77 10.00
N ALA A 152 -1.78 -15.28 9.56
CA ALA A 152 -1.39 -15.28 8.15
C ALA A 152 -1.50 -16.68 7.49
N GLU A 153 -1.10 -17.73 8.21
CA GLU A 153 -1.20 -19.12 7.73
C GLU A 153 -2.64 -19.56 7.48
N GLU A 154 -3.57 -19.17 8.35
CA GLU A 154 -4.99 -19.50 8.24
C GLU A 154 -5.70 -18.72 7.13
N ALA A 155 -5.28 -17.48 6.87
CA ALA A 155 -5.84 -16.64 5.82
C ALA A 155 -5.81 -17.34 4.45
N ARG A 156 -4.71 -18.05 4.15
CA ARG A 156 -4.58 -18.82 2.88
C ARG A 156 -5.62 -19.93 2.77
N GLU A 157 -5.80 -20.69 3.83
CA GLU A 157 -6.71 -21.83 3.86
C GLU A 157 -8.17 -21.36 3.81
N LEU A 158 -8.51 -20.29 4.53
CA LEU A 158 -9.81 -19.65 4.48
C LEU A 158 -10.19 -19.27 3.05
N VAL A 159 -9.27 -18.60 2.34
CA VAL A 159 -9.48 -18.18 0.96
C VAL A 159 -9.67 -19.39 0.05
N ARG A 160 -8.81 -20.41 0.16
CA ARG A 160 -8.91 -21.64 -0.65
C ARG A 160 -10.24 -22.36 -0.48
N ARG A 161 -10.70 -22.54 0.77
CA ARG A 161 -11.95 -23.27 1.07
C ARG A 161 -13.21 -22.60 0.54
N SER A 162 -13.18 -21.27 0.41
CA SER A 162 -14.33 -20.46 0.02
C SER A 162 -14.26 -19.95 -1.43
N SER A 163 -13.17 -20.23 -2.14
CA SER A 163 -13.06 -20.01 -3.57
C SER A 163 -13.62 -21.21 -4.35
N PRO A 164 -14.24 -21.02 -5.52
CA PRO A 164 -14.61 -22.11 -6.40
C PRO A 164 -13.37 -22.91 -6.82
N PRO A 165 -13.45 -24.25 -6.94
CA PRO A 165 -12.32 -25.05 -7.42
C PRO A 165 -12.00 -24.68 -8.88
N LEU A 166 -10.71 -24.70 -9.25
CA LEU A 166 -10.24 -24.37 -10.60
C LEU A 166 -11.00 -25.15 -11.70
N SER A 167 -11.32 -26.42 -11.45
CA SER A 167 -12.08 -27.27 -12.37
C SER A 167 -13.51 -26.79 -12.64
N SER A 168 -14.08 -25.95 -11.77
CA SER A 168 -15.40 -25.37 -11.92
C SER A 168 -15.40 -24.00 -12.61
N LEU A 169 -14.22 -23.39 -12.83
CA LEU A 169 -14.12 -22.03 -13.35
C LEU A 169 -14.47 -21.91 -14.84
N GLY A 170 -14.59 -23.02 -15.58
CA GLY A 170 -14.98 -23.00 -16.99
C GLY A 170 -14.09 -22.06 -17.80
N ARG A 171 -14.70 -21.04 -18.42
CA ARG A 171 -14.00 -19.92 -19.07
C ARG A 171 -13.74 -18.82 -18.04
N LYS A 172 -12.50 -18.41 -17.87
CA LYS A 172 -12.11 -17.29 -17.00
C LYS A 172 -12.23 -15.96 -17.76
N PHE A 173 -12.60 -14.89 -17.08
CA PHE A 173 -12.63 -13.55 -17.72
C PHE A 173 -11.22 -13.10 -18.13
N GLU A 174 -10.18 -13.61 -17.45
CA GLU A 174 -8.79 -13.36 -17.81
C GLU A 174 -8.44 -13.88 -19.21
N ASP A 175 -9.11 -14.96 -19.66
CA ASP A 175 -8.88 -15.54 -20.99
C ASP A 175 -9.39 -14.62 -22.12
N ASP A 176 -10.26 -13.67 -21.79
CA ASP A 176 -10.92 -12.76 -22.75
C ASP A 176 -10.16 -11.46 -22.96
N ALA A 177 -9.09 -11.22 -22.18
CA ALA A 177 -8.34 -9.98 -22.21
C ALA A 177 -6.84 -10.22 -22.37
N VAL A 178 -6.17 -9.28 -23.03
CA VAL A 178 -4.72 -9.24 -23.16
C VAL A 178 -4.18 -7.85 -22.89
N LEU A 179 -2.94 -7.77 -22.41
CA LEU A 179 -2.20 -6.52 -22.28
C LEU A 179 -1.49 -6.27 -23.62
N SER A 180 -2.11 -5.43 -24.44
CA SER A 180 -1.73 -5.24 -25.85
C SER A 180 -0.67 -4.17 -26.04
N GLY A 181 -0.64 -3.15 -25.19
CA GLY A 181 0.31 -2.04 -25.30
C GLY A 181 0.71 -1.50 -23.94
N VAL A 182 1.93 -0.97 -23.86
CA VAL A 182 2.45 -0.34 -22.65
C VAL A 182 3.22 0.93 -22.97
N GLY A 183 3.08 1.94 -22.12
CA GLY A 183 3.69 3.24 -22.32
C GLY A 183 4.08 3.88 -20.99
N GLN A 184 5.11 4.71 -21.06
CA GLN A 184 5.68 5.41 -19.92
C GLN A 184 6.05 6.82 -20.35
N SER A 185 5.75 7.81 -19.52
CA SER A 185 6.23 9.17 -19.71
C SER A 185 7.69 9.31 -19.28
N THR A 186 8.28 10.47 -19.55
CA THR A 186 9.47 10.92 -18.82
C THR A 186 9.26 10.72 -17.32
N ILE A 187 10.20 10.05 -16.65
CA ILE A 187 10.25 9.90 -15.19
C ILE A 187 11.36 10.77 -14.65
N GLY A 188 11.07 11.50 -13.59
CA GLY A 188 12.09 12.27 -12.90
C GLY A 188 11.58 12.92 -11.64
N ARG A 189 12.36 13.85 -11.10
CA ARG A 189 11.98 14.60 -9.90
C ARG A 189 11.87 16.07 -10.24
N ARG A 190 10.78 16.70 -9.79
CA ARG A 190 10.59 18.15 -9.92
C ARG A 190 10.63 18.57 -11.39
N LEU A 191 9.96 17.79 -12.25
CA LEU A 191 9.96 18.01 -13.69
C LEU A 191 9.31 19.35 -14.07
N MET A 192 8.47 19.92 -13.19
CA MET A 192 7.69 21.14 -13.43
C MET A 192 6.86 21.05 -14.72
N LYS A 193 6.47 19.82 -15.07
CA LYS A 193 5.59 19.51 -16.19
C LYS A 193 4.17 19.34 -15.67
N ASP A 194 3.20 19.74 -16.49
CA ASP A 194 1.79 19.48 -16.22
C ASP A 194 1.56 17.97 -16.06
N PRO A 195 0.94 17.49 -14.96
CA PRO A 195 0.64 16.08 -14.78
C PRO A 195 -0.22 15.50 -15.92
N LEU A 196 -1.15 16.26 -16.49
CA LEU A 196 -1.95 15.79 -17.61
C LEU A 196 -1.10 15.59 -18.87
N ALA A 197 -0.04 16.39 -19.07
CA ALA A 197 0.89 16.21 -20.18
C ALA A 197 1.75 14.94 -20.03
N LEU A 198 2.12 14.55 -18.80
CA LEU A 198 2.76 13.26 -18.53
C LEU A 198 1.81 12.10 -18.86
N THR A 199 0.54 12.26 -18.50
CA THR A 199 -0.51 11.28 -18.76
C THR A 199 -0.70 11.04 -20.26
N VAL A 200 -0.83 12.14 -21.02
CA VAL A 200 -0.95 12.09 -22.49
C VAL A 200 0.25 11.41 -23.13
N GLU A 201 1.47 11.72 -22.69
CA GLU A 201 2.71 11.10 -23.20
C GLU A 201 2.69 9.58 -23.00
N ALA A 202 2.40 9.10 -21.79
CA ALA A 202 2.33 7.67 -21.50
C ALA A 202 1.21 6.97 -22.29
N CYS A 203 0.04 7.60 -22.38
CA CYS A 203 -1.10 7.09 -23.12
C CYS A 203 -0.82 6.95 -24.62
N GLN A 204 -0.25 7.99 -25.24
CA GLN A 204 0.16 7.95 -26.64
C GLN A 204 1.20 6.86 -26.90
N ALA A 205 2.18 6.71 -26.01
CA ALA A 205 3.16 5.64 -26.09
C ALA A 205 2.50 4.25 -26.01
N ALA A 206 1.55 4.03 -25.09
CA ALA A 206 0.89 2.74 -24.93
C ALA A 206 0.00 2.36 -26.14
N VAL A 207 -0.71 3.34 -26.70
CA VAL A 207 -1.57 3.15 -27.88
C VAL A 207 -0.73 2.86 -29.12
N ALA A 208 0.34 3.63 -29.33
CA ALA A 208 1.31 3.35 -30.39
C ALA A 208 2.04 2.02 -30.16
N ASP A 209 2.26 1.63 -28.89
CA ASP A 209 2.85 0.34 -28.55
C ASP A 209 2.00 -0.83 -29.05
N ALA A 210 0.70 -0.76 -28.82
CA ALA A 210 -0.28 -1.74 -29.32
C ALA A 210 -0.42 -1.76 -30.85
N GLY A 211 0.03 -0.72 -31.55
CA GLY A 211 -0.22 -0.53 -32.98
C GLY A 211 -1.61 0.04 -33.29
N LEU A 212 -2.25 0.64 -32.30
CA LEU A 212 -3.57 1.25 -32.40
C LEU A 212 -3.47 2.77 -32.62
N THR A 213 -4.60 3.39 -32.88
CA THR A 213 -4.81 4.84 -32.86
C THR A 213 -5.69 5.22 -31.67
N MET A 214 -5.73 6.52 -31.32
CA MET A 214 -6.62 6.99 -30.24
C MET A 214 -8.10 6.79 -30.57
N ASP A 215 -8.46 6.71 -31.85
CA ASP A 215 -9.85 6.46 -32.30
C ASP A 215 -10.28 5.01 -32.05
N ASP A 216 -9.33 4.08 -31.87
CA ASP A 216 -9.61 2.68 -31.53
C ASP A 216 -9.91 2.48 -30.03
N ILE A 217 -9.60 3.48 -29.18
CA ILE A 217 -9.79 3.40 -27.74
C ILE A 217 -11.25 3.71 -27.39
N ASP A 218 -11.96 2.67 -26.94
CA ASP A 218 -13.37 2.72 -26.57
C ASP A 218 -13.60 2.54 -25.05
N GLY A 219 -12.53 2.49 -24.24
CA GLY A 219 -12.65 2.58 -22.80
C GLY A 219 -11.50 3.29 -22.10
N LEU A 220 -11.77 3.89 -20.94
CA LEU A 220 -10.77 4.56 -20.10
C LEU A 220 -10.84 4.05 -18.65
N SER A 221 -9.69 3.69 -18.06
CA SER A 221 -9.61 3.27 -16.66
C SER A 221 -8.46 3.95 -15.94
N THR A 222 -8.65 4.40 -14.69
CA THR A 222 -7.55 4.97 -13.91
C THR A 222 -7.74 4.78 -12.42
N TYR A 223 -6.63 4.95 -11.69
CA TYR A 223 -6.58 5.06 -10.25
C TYR A 223 -5.83 6.36 -9.87
N PRO A 224 -6.27 7.13 -8.86
CA PRO A 224 -7.47 6.94 -8.05
C PRO A 224 -8.73 7.60 -8.65
N GLY A 225 -8.68 8.12 -9.88
CA GLY A 225 -9.79 8.86 -10.50
C GLY A 225 -9.68 10.38 -10.35
N GLY A 226 -10.72 11.10 -10.79
CA GLY A 226 -10.79 12.55 -10.68
C GLY A 226 -11.21 13.04 -9.29
N GLY A 227 -11.11 14.34 -9.04
CA GLY A 227 -11.52 14.98 -7.77
C GLY A 227 -10.46 14.93 -6.66
N PHE A 228 -9.29 14.36 -6.94
CA PHE A 228 -8.16 14.34 -6.02
C PHE A 228 -7.16 15.46 -6.35
N ASP A 229 -7.30 16.60 -5.66
CA ASP A 229 -6.38 17.75 -5.79
C ASP A 229 -5.12 17.55 -4.93
N HIS A 230 -4.28 16.59 -5.32
CA HIS A 230 -2.99 16.36 -4.67
C HIS A 230 -1.98 15.70 -5.65
N GLY A 231 -0.71 15.61 -5.25
CA GLY A 231 0.40 15.09 -6.06
C GLY A 231 0.29 13.64 -6.58
N PHE A 232 -0.86 12.99 -6.40
CA PHE A 232 -1.15 11.63 -6.84
C PHE A 232 -2.23 11.55 -7.93
N GLY A 233 -2.63 12.65 -8.54
CA GLY A 233 -3.58 12.64 -9.66
C GLY A 233 -3.42 13.82 -10.60
N GLU A 234 -3.87 13.61 -11.83
CA GLU A 234 -3.85 14.51 -12.98
C GLU A 234 -5.24 15.05 -13.35
N GLY A 235 -6.28 14.58 -12.64
CA GLY A 235 -7.69 14.91 -12.90
C GLY A 235 -8.54 13.73 -13.39
N GLY A 236 -7.96 12.53 -13.54
CA GLY A 236 -8.67 11.30 -13.84
C GLY A 236 -9.17 11.18 -15.29
N VAL A 237 -10.11 10.24 -15.49
CA VAL A 237 -10.73 9.95 -16.80
C VAL A 237 -11.24 11.22 -17.48
N THR A 238 -11.93 12.09 -16.74
CA THR A 238 -12.56 13.30 -17.31
C THR A 238 -11.52 14.30 -17.83
N ALA A 239 -10.36 14.40 -17.19
CA ALA A 239 -9.29 15.27 -17.65
C ALA A 239 -8.64 14.72 -18.95
N LEU A 240 -8.39 13.41 -19.00
CA LEU A 240 -7.81 12.78 -20.18
C LEU A 240 -8.78 12.81 -21.38
N GLU A 241 -10.06 12.50 -21.14
CA GLU A 241 -11.11 12.62 -22.16
C GLU A 241 -11.15 14.05 -22.70
N ALA A 242 -11.20 15.06 -21.85
CA ALA A 242 -11.29 16.45 -22.29
C ALA A 242 -10.08 16.87 -23.13
N ALA A 243 -8.88 16.36 -22.80
CA ALA A 243 -7.64 16.65 -23.52
C ALA A 243 -7.53 15.95 -24.88
N LEU A 244 -7.90 14.67 -24.95
CA LEU A 244 -7.71 13.84 -26.16
C LEU A 244 -8.97 13.64 -27.00
N ARG A 245 -10.14 14.02 -26.47
CA ARG A 245 -11.46 13.84 -27.10
C ARG A 245 -11.77 12.38 -27.49
N ILE A 246 -11.22 11.45 -26.72
CA ILE A 246 -11.56 10.02 -26.79
C ILE A 246 -13.05 9.86 -26.46
N ARG A 247 -13.74 8.93 -27.13
CA ARG A 247 -15.19 8.70 -26.94
C ARG A 247 -15.43 7.33 -26.32
N PRO A 248 -15.10 7.13 -25.03
CA PRO A 248 -15.22 5.83 -24.41
C PRO A 248 -16.69 5.38 -24.34
N ALA A 249 -16.95 4.15 -24.74
CA ALA A 249 -18.20 3.43 -24.46
C ALA A 249 -18.28 3.00 -22.98
N TRP A 250 -17.13 2.87 -22.31
CA TRP A 250 -17.02 2.52 -20.90
C TRP A 250 -15.92 3.31 -20.20
N PHE A 251 -16.14 3.71 -18.95
CA PHE A 251 -15.07 4.33 -18.16
C PHE A 251 -15.12 3.96 -16.68
N ASN A 252 -13.95 4.01 -16.03
CA ASN A 252 -13.78 3.76 -14.60
C ASN A 252 -12.68 4.63 -13.99
N GLY A 253 -12.96 5.27 -12.86
CA GLY A 253 -11.97 6.01 -12.10
C GLY A 253 -12.35 6.02 -10.62
N GLY A 254 -11.52 5.41 -9.78
CA GLY A 254 -11.81 5.31 -8.34
C GLY A 254 -10.63 4.78 -7.53
N GLY A 255 -10.62 5.13 -6.24
CA GLY A 255 -9.59 4.69 -5.28
C GLY A 255 -9.90 3.36 -4.58
N GLU A 256 -11.14 2.88 -4.62
CA GLU A 256 -11.57 1.63 -3.98
C GLU A 256 -11.49 0.44 -4.95
N THR A 257 -10.27 0.08 -5.34
CA THR A 257 -9.97 -1.04 -6.23
C THR A 257 -8.90 -1.95 -5.61
N PRO A 258 -8.67 -3.19 -6.07
CA PRO A 258 -7.57 -4.05 -5.61
C PRO A 258 -6.17 -3.46 -5.92
N GLY A 259 -5.78 -2.44 -5.18
CA GLY A 259 -4.63 -1.58 -5.49
C GLY A 259 -4.78 -0.80 -6.79
N PRO A 260 -3.74 -0.04 -7.18
CA PRO A 260 -3.69 0.70 -8.44
C PRO A 260 -3.86 -0.18 -9.69
N GLY A 261 -3.38 -1.43 -9.63
CA GLY A 261 -3.59 -2.44 -10.67
C GLY A 261 -5.06 -2.84 -10.84
N GLY A 262 -5.93 -2.51 -9.89
CA GLY A 262 -7.37 -2.71 -10.00
C GLY A 262 -8.01 -1.96 -11.17
N SER A 263 -7.41 -0.86 -11.65
CA SER A 263 -7.83 -0.19 -12.89
C SER A 263 -7.71 -1.10 -14.13
N VAL A 264 -6.67 -1.92 -14.18
CA VAL A 264 -6.44 -2.93 -15.24
C VAL A 264 -7.40 -4.10 -15.10
N ILE A 265 -7.64 -4.57 -13.86
CA ILE A 265 -8.61 -5.65 -13.61
C ILE A 265 -10.03 -5.21 -14.00
N ALA A 266 -10.43 -3.98 -13.69
CA ALA A 266 -11.72 -3.42 -14.09
C ALA A 266 -11.85 -3.35 -15.63
N ALA A 267 -10.78 -2.97 -16.32
CA ALA A 267 -10.73 -2.96 -17.78
C ALA A 267 -10.89 -4.37 -18.37
N MET A 268 -10.24 -5.39 -17.81
CA MET A 268 -10.41 -6.78 -18.23
C MET A 268 -11.85 -7.26 -18.07
N LEU A 269 -12.50 -6.91 -16.96
CA LEU A 269 -13.92 -7.24 -16.73
C LEU A 269 -14.83 -6.53 -17.75
N ALA A 270 -14.56 -5.26 -18.08
CA ALA A 270 -15.32 -4.53 -19.11
C ALA A 270 -15.15 -5.16 -20.51
N VAL A 271 -13.94 -5.60 -20.85
CA VAL A 271 -13.64 -6.33 -22.09
C VAL A 271 -14.37 -7.67 -22.14
N SER A 272 -14.26 -8.48 -21.09
CA SER A 272 -14.94 -9.79 -21.01
C SER A 272 -16.47 -9.65 -21.05
N ALA A 273 -17.01 -8.57 -20.50
CA ALA A 273 -18.45 -8.25 -20.57
C ALA A 273 -18.89 -7.67 -21.93
N GLY A 274 -17.96 -7.39 -22.86
CA GLY A 274 -18.26 -6.80 -24.17
C GLY A 274 -18.64 -5.32 -24.13
N LEU A 275 -18.29 -4.60 -23.07
CA LEU A 275 -18.57 -3.15 -22.92
C LEU A 275 -17.54 -2.28 -23.65
N ALA A 276 -16.34 -2.80 -23.86
CA ALA A 276 -15.24 -2.15 -24.56
C ALA A 276 -14.35 -3.20 -25.23
N ARG A 277 -13.65 -2.82 -26.30
CA ARG A 277 -12.69 -3.66 -27.03
C ARG A 277 -11.24 -3.31 -26.72
N HIS A 278 -10.94 -2.02 -26.50
CA HIS A 278 -9.63 -1.49 -26.18
C HIS A 278 -9.74 -0.44 -25.07
N VAL A 279 -9.36 -0.82 -23.86
CA VAL A 279 -9.41 0.03 -22.67
C VAL A 279 -8.02 0.55 -22.34
N LEU A 280 -7.87 1.87 -22.35
CA LEU A 280 -6.63 2.53 -21.95
C LEU A 280 -6.62 2.78 -20.43
N CYS A 281 -5.73 2.08 -19.75
CA CYS A 281 -5.53 2.17 -18.30
C CYS A 281 -4.32 3.05 -18.00
N PHE A 282 -4.39 3.97 -17.03
CA PHE A 282 -3.25 4.84 -16.71
C PHE A 282 -3.16 5.21 -15.23
N ARG A 283 -1.96 5.57 -14.79
CA ARG A 283 -1.65 6.04 -13.44
C ARG A 283 -0.59 7.13 -13.49
N THR A 284 -0.90 8.28 -12.91
CA THR A 284 0.00 9.44 -12.90
C THR A 284 0.27 9.95 -11.49
N VAL A 285 1.53 10.20 -11.23
CA VAL A 285 2.03 10.81 -9.99
C VAL A 285 2.91 12.00 -10.36
N TRP A 286 2.79 13.07 -9.60
CA TRP A 286 3.59 14.28 -9.79
C TRP A 286 3.98 14.89 -8.44
N GLN A 287 4.16 14.01 -7.47
CA GLN A 287 4.33 14.36 -6.06
C GLN A 287 5.60 15.19 -5.84
N SER A 288 6.67 14.90 -6.59
CA SER A 288 7.95 15.59 -6.42
C SER A 288 7.84 17.08 -6.78
N THR A 289 7.17 17.40 -7.90
CA THR A 289 6.82 18.77 -8.28
C THR A 289 5.79 19.37 -7.34
N HIS A 290 4.71 18.64 -7.02
CA HIS A 290 3.65 19.12 -6.13
C HIS A 290 4.20 19.57 -4.77
N ASP A 291 5.02 18.73 -4.13
CA ASP A 291 5.63 19.03 -2.83
C ASP A 291 6.61 20.21 -2.91
N GLN A 292 7.29 20.40 -4.04
CA GLN A 292 8.10 21.60 -4.25
C GLN A 292 7.25 22.86 -4.35
N LEU A 293 6.15 22.82 -5.11
CA LEU A 293 5.26 23.97 -5.24
C LEU A 293 4.59 24.34 -3.91
N LEU A 294 4.28 23.35 -3.07
CA LEU A 294 3.84 23.60 -1.68
C LEU A 294 4.91 24.30 -0.85
N ARG A 295 6.18 23.84 -0.91
CA ARG A 295 7.31 24.49 -0.21
C ARG A 295 7.54 25.92 -0.68
N GLU A 296 7.38 26.17 -1.98
CA GLU A 296 7.45 27.49 -2.61
C GLU A 296 6.19 28.34 -2.38
N ARG A 297 5.16 27.81 -1.70
CA ARG A 297 3.85 28.45 -1.48
C ARG A 297 3.12 28.86 -2.77
N ARG A 298 3.41 28.17 -3.86
CA ARG A 298 2.74 28.29 -5.16
C ARG A 298 1.50 27.39 -5.25
N LEU A 299 1.45 26.37 -4.40
CA LEU A 299 0.25 25.62 -4.06
C LEU A 299 -0.02 25.77 -2.56
N HIS A 300 -1.27 25.51 -2.17
CA HIS A 300 -1.69 25.48 -0.78
C HIS A 300 -2.32 24.12 -0.48
N HIS A 301 -2.09 23.60 0.73
CA HIS A 301 -2.85 22.44 1.20
C HIS A 301 -4.32 22.83 1.29
N GLY A 302 -5.21 22.05 0.68
CA GLY A 302 -6.63 22.16 0.90
C GLY A 302 -6.98 21.68 2.32
N GLY A 303 -7.72 22.48 3.09
CA GLY A 303 -8.31 22.06 4.36
C GLY A 303 -7.89 22.89 5.57
N SER A 304 -8.64 23.94 5.86
CA SER A 304 -8.81 24.42 7.23
C SER A 304 -10.04 23.72 7.81
N GLY A 305 -9.85 22.70 8.65
CA GLY A 305 -10.99 21.97 9.19
C GLY A 305 -10.60 20.72 9.97
N ARG A 306 -11.61 20.07 10.53
CA ARG A 306 -11.45 18.81 11.26
C ARG A 306 -11.27 17.65 10.29
N ILE A 307 -10.42 16.71 10.66
CA ILE A 307 -10.06 15.52 9.90
C ILE A 307 -11.15 14.46 10.09
N SER A 308 -11.80 14.06 9.00
CA SER A 308 -12.79 12.98 8.95
C SER A 308 -12.20 11.68 8.39
N GLY A 309 -13.01 10.62 8.40
CA GLY A 309 -12.59 9.30 7.92
C GLY A 309 -11.47 8.68 8.76
N ASP A 310 -10.79 7.70 8.20
CA ASP A 310 -9.78 6.91 8.92
C ASP A 310 -8.61 7.77 9.41
N MET A 311 -8.21 8.79 8.64
CA MET A 311 -7.16 9.72 9.03
C MET A 311 -7.50 10.52 10.31
N GLY A 312 -8.78 10.66 10.66
CA GLY A 312 -9.22 11.29 11.90
C GLY A 312 -8.81 10.52 13.16
N TRP A 313 -8.50 9.23 13.03
CA TRP A 313 -8.08 8.36 14.14
C TRP A 313 -6.56 8.25 14.28
N GLY A 314 -5.79 8.77 13.32
CA GLY A 314 -4.33 8.74 13.35
C GLY A 314 -3.66 10.11 13.32
N MET A 315 -4.07 10.99 12.42
CA MET A 315 -3.41 12.27 12.17
C MET A 315 -3.34 13.20 13.40
N PRO A 316 -4.37 13.28 14.28
CA PRO A 316 -4.28 14.09 15.51
C PRO A 316 -3.18 13.65 16.48
N PHE A 317 -2.69 12.42 16.35
CA PHE A 317 -1.62 11.83 17.14
C PHE A 317 -0.26 11.86 16.42
N GLY A 318 -0.18 12.44 15.22
CA GLY A 318 1.04 12.47 14.41
C GLY A 318 1.14 11.37 13.36
N ALA A 319 0.19 10.42 13.32
CA ALA A 319 0.16 9.35 12.32
C ALA A 319 -0.38 9.86 10.97
N SER A 320 0.45 10.62 10.23
CA SER A 320 0.07 11.28 8.96
C SER A 320 0.56 10.58 7.69
N SER A 321 1.26 9.46 7.82
CA SER A 321 1.94 8.77 6.73
C SER A 321 1.83 7.26 6.90
N ALA A 322 1.69 6.57 5.77
CA ALA A 322 1.79 5.11 5.66
C ALA A 322 3.02 4.54 6.38
N ALA A 323 4.13 5.30 6.33
CA ALA A 323 5.38 4.93 6.98
C ALA A 323 5.21 4.66 8.48
N HIS A 324 4.33 5.38 9.18
CA HIS A 324 4.16 5.20 10.62
C HIS A 324 3.54 3.85 10.97
N ILE A 325 2.58 3.37 10.17
CA ILE A 325 1.95 2.06 10.41
C ILE A 325 2.92 0.95 10.01
N LEU A 326 3.50 1.04 8.81
CA LEU A 326 4.44 0.03 8.32
C LEU A 326 5.69 -0.08 9.20
N ALA A 327 6.17 1.02 9.78
CA ALA A 327 7.32 0.99 10.69
C ALA A 327 7.00 0.23 11.99
N GLN A 328 5.79 0.43 12.54
CA GLN A 328 5.32 -0.33 13.70
C GLN A 328 5.15 -1.82 13.37
N THR A 329 4.65 -2.15 12.17
CA THR A 329 4.59 -3.54 11.69
C THR A 329 5.98 -4.14 11.53
N ALA A 330 6.96 -3.40 10.97
CA ALA A 330 8.35 -3.85 10.87
C ALA A 330 8.95 -4.15 12.25
N GLN A 331 8.71 -3.28 13.23
CA GLN A 331 9.19 -3.48 14.60
C GLN A 331 8.63 -4.78 15.22
N ARG A 332 7.33 -5.05 15.03
CA ARG A 332 6.71 -6.30 15.47
C ARG A 332 7.24 -7.52 14.71
N TYR A 333 7.49 -7.39 13.41
CA TYR A 333 8.12 -8.44 12.60
C TYR A 333 9.52 -8.77 13.12
N PHE A 334 10.34 -7.76 13.43
CA PHE A 334 11.66 -7.94 14.05
C PHE A 334 11.57 -8.61 15.41
N HIS A 335 10.63 -8.16 16.25
CA HIS A 335 10.40 -8.74 17.57
C HIS A 335 10.00 -10.22 17.49
N ARG A 336 9.11 -10.58 16.55
CA ARG A 336 8.59 -11.95 16.44
C ARG A 336 9.54 -12.92 15.76
N TYR A 337 10.24 -12.50 14.70
CA TYR A 337 11.00 -13.39 13.83
C TYR A 337 12.52 -13.18 13.88
N GLY A 338 13.00 -12.23 14.69
CA GLY A 338 14.44 -11.95 14.82
C GLY A 338 15.08 -11.33 13.57
N ALA A 339 14.26 -10.84 12.64
CA ALA A 339 14.73 -10.04 11.50
C ALA A 339 15.24 -8.67 11.96
N THR A 340 16.01 -8.01 11.11
CA THR A 340 16.63 -6.72 11.43
C THR A 340 16.48 -5.74 10.27
N ARG A 341 16.99 -4.51 10.46
CA ARG A 341 17.12 -3.55 9.36
C ARG A 341 17.93 -4.10 8.18
N GLU A 342 18.91 -4.98 8.42
CA GLU A 342 19.70 -5.60 7.35
C GLU A 342 18.85 -6.50 6.46
N THR A 343 17.87 -7.23 7.02
CA THR A 343 16.90 -8.03 6.25
C THR A 343 16.19 -7.16 5.21
N LEU A 344 15.73 -5.97 5.61
CA LEU A 344 15.08 -5.01 4.72
C LEU A 344 16.08 -4.38 3.73
N GLY A 345 17.33 -4.18 4.15
CA GLY A 345 18.39 -3.58 3.34
C GLY A 345 18.72 -4.39 2.09
N TRP A 346 18.68 -5.72 2.16
CA TRP A 346 18.91 -6.56 0.98
C TRP A 346 17.94 -6.29 -0.17
N ILE A 347 16.68 -5.95 0.14
CA ILE A 347 15.71 -5.52 -0.87
C ILE A 347 16.16 -4.20 -1.50
N ALA A 348 16.48 -3.17 -0.70
CA ALA A 348 16.90 -1.87 -1.20
C ALA A 348 18.18 -1.92 -2.06
N LEU A 349 19.15 -2.75 -1.65
CA LEU A 349 20.40 -2.97 -2.39
C LEU A 349 20.13 -3.65 -3.75
N ASN A 350 19.31 -4.69 -3.78
CA ASN A 350 18.92 -5.37 -5.02
C ASN A 350 18.18 -4.40 -5.96
N GLN A 351 17.26 -3.60 -5.43
CA GLN A 351 16.58 -2.56 -6.19
C GLN A 351 17.56 -1.58 -6.82
N ARG A 352 18.55 -1.11 -6.06
CA ARG A 352 19.56 -0.19 -6.60
C ARG A 352 20.42 -0.85 -7.69
N ALA A 353 20.81 -2.11 -7.51
CA ALA A 353 21.60 -2.85 -8.48
C ALA A 353 20.86 -3.02 -9.82
N ASN A 354 19.56 -3.30 -9.78
CA ASN A 354 18.71 -3.37 -10.97
C ASN A 354 18.49 -2.00 -11.62
N ALA A 355 18.27 -0.96 -10.81
CA ALA A 355 18.10 0.41 -11.29
C ALA A 355 19.33 0.95 -12.05
N ALA A 356 20.55 0.53 -11.68
CA ALA A 356 21.77 0.96 -12.36
C ALA A 356 21.74 0.67 -13.87
N LEU A 357 21.09 -0.44 -14.27
CA LEU A 357 20.93 -0.87 -15.66
C LEU A 357 19.74 -0.22 -16.36
N ASN A 358 18.86 0.47 -15.63
CA ASN A 358 17.70 1.14 -16.17
C ASN A 358 17.97 2.65 -16.34
N PRO A 359 18.12 3.17 -17.57
CA PRO A 359 18.41 4.58 -17.79
C PRO A 359 17.28 5.52 -17.34
N THR A 360 16.06 5.00 -17.14
CA THR A 360 14.90 5.79 -16.68
C THR A 360 14.77 5.87 -15.16
N ALA A 361 15.58 5.12 -14.41
CA ALA A 361 15.51 5.11 -12.94
C ALA A 361 16.06 6.42 -12.34
N VAL A 362 15.36 6.91 -11.30
CA VAL A 362 15.71 8.16 -10.62
C VAL A 362 17.02 8.06 -9.84
N TYR A 363 17.27 6.91 -9.21
CA TYR A 363 18.48 6.68 -8.42
C TYR A 363 19.21 5.43 -8.93
N ARG A 364 20.48 5.60 -9.31
CA ARG A 364 21.25 4.59 -10.05
C ARG A 364 22.64 4.33 -9.45
N GLU A 365 23.09 5.21 -8.58
CA GLU A 365 24.36 5.16 -7.88
C GLU A 365 24.41 3.96 -6.92
N PRO A 366 25.48 3.14 -6.95
CA PRO A 366 25.59 1.97 -6.09
C PRO A 366 25.29 2.29 -4.61
N LEU A 367 24.58 1.37 -3.95
CA LEU A 367 24.20 1.47 -2.54
C LEU A 367 24.82 0.30 -1.80
N THR A 368 25.61 0.56 -0.77
CA THR A 368 26.14 -0.49 0.12
C THR A 368 25.24 -0.67 1.35
N MET A 369 25.43 -1.75 2.10
CA MET A 369 24.69 -1.97 3.35
C MET A 369 25.03 -0.89 4.39
N ASP A 370 26.29 -0.43 4.44
CA ASP A 370 26.70 0.66 5.32
C ASP A 370 26.01 1.99 4.94
N ASP A 371 25.90 2.29 3.64
CA ASP A 371 25.14 3.46 3.16
C ASP A 371 23.67 3.37 3.55
N TYR A 372 23.09 2.16 3.46
CA TYR A 372 21.69 1.90 3.81
C TYR A 372 21.45 2.06 5.33
N LEU A 373 22.27 1.41 6.16
CA LEU A 373 22.12 1.46 7.61
C LEU A 373 22.42 2.85 8.18
N GLY A 374 23.40 3.55 7.59
CA GLY A 374 23.81 4.91 7.95
C GLY A 374 22.97 6.01 7.31
N ALA A 375 22.00 5.68 6.44
CA ALA A 375 21.11 6.67 5.86
C ALA A 375 20.27 7.37 6.93
N ARG A 376 19.90 8.63 6.66
CA ARG A 376 19.07 9.42 7.58
C ARG A 376 17.78 8.66 7.95
N THR A 377 17.45 8.62 9.23
CA THR A 377 16.18 8.10 9.72
C THR A 377 15.01 8.95 9.24
N ILE A 378 13.94 8.28 8.80
CA ILE A 378 12.67 8.92 8.42
C ILE A 378 11.66 8.74 9.55
N THR A 379 11.44 7.47 9.94
CA THR A 379 10.64 7.07 11.09
C THR A 379 11.13 5.71 11.56
N THR A 380 11.47 5.51 12.83
CA THR A 380 12.15 4.27 13.25
C THR A 380 11.26 3.04 13.04
N PRO A 381 11.75 1.93 12.40
CA PRO A 381 13.14 1.63 12.05
C PRO A 381 13.56 2.03 10.62
N PHE A 382 12.68 2.66 9.85
CA PHE A 382 12.91 3.02 8.45
C PHE A 382 13.86 4.22 8.27
N GLY A 383 14.90 3.98 7.48
CA GLY A 383 15.78 4.99 6.91
C GLY A 383 15.26 5.54 5.58
N LEU A 384 16.03 6.43 4.96
CA LEU A 384 15.68 7.04 3.68
C LEU A 384 15.46 6.00 2.58
N TYR A 385 16.31 4.97 2.53
CA TYR A 385 16.30 3.96 1.48
C TYR A 385 15.32 2.81 1.74
N ASP A 386 14.61 2.84 2.88
CA ASP A 386 13.42 2.03 3.10
C ASP A 386 12.18 2.63 2.43
N CYS A 387 12.24 3.89 2.01
CA CYS A 387 11.14 4.61 1.40
C CYS A 387 11.36 4.73 -0.11
N ASP A 388 10.31 4.53 -0.88
CA ASP A 388 10.34 4.79 -2.32
C ASP A 388 10.63 6.26 -2.68
N VAL A 389 10.91 6.48 -3.96
CA VAL A 389 11.38 7.77 -4.45
C VAL A 389 10.21 8.60 -4.97
N PRO A 390 9.85 9.74 -4.33
CA PRO A 390 8.86 10.64 -4.90
C PRO A 390 9.33 11.15 -6.27
N CYS A 391 8.53 10.90 -7.30
CA CYS A 391 8.81 11.26 -8.68
C CYS A 391 7.59 11.89 -9.35
N ASP A 392 7.81 12.38 -10.56
CA ASP A 392 6.78 12.79 -11.51
C ASP A 392 6.87 11.83 -12.70
N ALA A 393 5.77 11.13 -12.99
CA ALA A 393 5.70 10.04 -13.95
C ALA A 393 4.25 9.66 -14.27
N SER A 394 4.04 9.09 -15.46
CA SER A 394 2.83 8.38 -15.81
C SER A 394 3.16 7.04 -16.48
N ILE A 395 2.39 6.01 -16.15
CA ILE A 395 2.42 4.70 -16.82
C ILE A 395 1.04 4.43 -17.38
N ALA A 396 0.98 3.88 -18.60
CA ALA A 396 -0.25 3.46 -19.25
C ALA A 396 -0.14 2.05 -19.83
N VAL A 397 -1.24 1.32 -19.82
CA VAL A 397 -1.38 -0.03 -20.36
C VAL A 397 -2.69 -0.09 -21.14
N VAL A 398 -2.66 -0.66 -22.35
CA VAL A 398 -3.87 -0.96 -23.12
C VAL A 398 -4.29 -2.40 -22.82
N VAL A 399 -5.52 -2.57 -22.36
CA VAL A 399 -6.18 -3.88 -22.21
C VAL A 399 -7.10 -4.06 -23.41
N SER A 400 -6.89 -5.13 -24.18
CA SER A 400 -7.67 -5.41 -25.38
C SER A 400 -8.40 -6.74 -25.28
N ALA A 401 -9.47 -6.90 -26.06
CA ALA A 401 -10.09 -8.19 -26.29
C ALA A 401 -9.06 -9.21 -26.81
N ALA A 402 -9.10 -10.44 -26.27
CA ALA A 402 -8.15 -11.49 -26.59
C ALA A 402 -8.16 -11.89 -28.09
N ASP A 403 -9.30 -11.70 -28.77
CA ASP A 403 -9.46 -11.97 -30.19
C ASP A 403 -8.75 -10.94 -31.10
N THR A 404 -8.29 -9.80 -30.55
CA THR A 404 -7.54 -8.79 -31.31
C THR A 404 -6.07 -9.16 -31.46
N ALA A 405 -5.59 -10.21 -30.76
CA ALA A 405 -4.16 -10.50 -30.62
C ALA A 405 -3.42 -10.64 -31.97
N GLY A 406 -4.10 -11.15 -33.01
CA GLY A 406 -3.52 -11.29 -34.35
C GLY A 406 -3.34 -9.99 -35.13
N ASP A 407 -4.03 -8.91 -34.73
CA ASP A 407 -4.00 -7.61 -35.41
C ASP A 407 -3.05 -6.60 -34.74
N LEU A 408 -2.48 -6.96 -33.58
CA LEU A 408 -1.60 -6.09 -32.81
C LEU A 408 -0.18 -6.05 -33.39
N ARG A 409 0.50 -4.90 -33.21
CA ARG A 409 1.88 -4.71 -33.67
C ARG A 409 2.90 -5.53 -32.89
N VAL A 410 2.63 -5.79 -31.61
CA VAL A 410 3.52 -6.47 -30.67
C VAL A 410 2.85 -7.72 -30.13
N ARG A 411 3.66 -8.68 -29.67
CA ARG A 411 3.13 -9.85 -28.97
C ARG A 411 2.47 -9.39 -27.67
N PRO A 412 1.15 -9.59 -27.50
CA PRO A 412 0.49 -9.18 -26.27
C PRO A 412 0.92 -10.08 -25.11
N VAL A 413 0.68 -9.63 -23.88
CA VAL A 413 0.88 -10.42 -22.66
C VAL A 413 -0.48 -10.91 -22.15
N ARG A 414 -0.57 -12.19 -21.79
CA ARG A 414 -1.79 -12.81 -21.24
C ARG A 414 -1.82 -12.61 -19.73
N VAL A 415 -3.02 -12.50 -19.17
CA VAL A 415 -3.23 -12.54 -17.72
C VAL A 415 -3.66 -13.96 -17.37
N GLU A 416 -2.89 -14.65 -16.55
CA GLU A 416 -3.18 -16.01 -16.11
C GLU A 416 -4.15 -16.01 -14.91
N ALA A 417 -3.96 -15.10 -13.96
CA ALA A 417 -4.78 -15.03 -12.75
C ALA A 417 -4.74 -13.64 -12.10
N VAL A 418 -5.78 -13.31 -11.34
CA VAL A 418 -5.84 -12.09 -10.52
C VAL A 418 -6.15 -12.38 -9.05
N GLY A 419 -5.53 -11.62 -8.15
CA GLY A 419 -5.79 -11.62 -6.72
C GLY A 419 -6.48 -10.32 -6.31
N THR A 420 -7.71 -10.41 -5.80
CA THR A 420 -8.54 -9.23 -5.48
C THR A 420 -9.23 -9.31 -4.12
N ARG A 421 -9.02 -10.42 -3.39
CA ARG A 421 -9.84 -10.77 -2.24
C ARG A 421 -9.44 -9.98 -0.99
N ILE A 422 -10.44 -9.39 -0.34
CA ILE A 422 -10.31 -8.89 1.03
C ILE A 422 -10.53 -10.07 1.97
N ALA A 423 -9.48 -10.48 2.69
CA ALA A 423 -9.55 -11.50 3.74
C ALA A 423 -9.29 -10.93 5.14
N GLU A 424 -8.66 -9.75 5.19
CA GLU A 424 -8.20 -9.07 6.39
C GLU A 424 -9.00 -7.78 6.58
N ALA A 425 -9.03 -7.24 7.80
CA ALA A 425 -9.63 -5.94 8.02
C ALA A 425 -8.86 -4.88 7.23
N LEU A 426 -9.56 -3.90 6.65
CA LEU A 426 -8.91 -2.84 5.87
C LEU A 426 -8.32 -1.73 6.75
N GLU A 427 -8.76 -1.66 8.01
CA GLU A 427 -8.35 -0.67 9.00
C GLU A 427 -6.89 -0.89 9.42
N TRP A 428 -6.07 0.13 9.24
CA TRP A 428 -4.60 0.03 9.35
C TRP A 428 -4.10 -0.32 10.76
N ASP A 429 -4.82 0.08 11.79
CA ASP A 429 -4.46 -0.20 13.19
C ASP A 429 -5.22 -1.39 13.79
N GLN A 430 -6.23 -1.93 13.10
CA GLN A 430 -7.00 -3.11 13.54
C GLN A 430 -6.71 -4.38 12.74
N SER A 431 -5.97 -4.30 11.63
CA SER A 431 -5.75 -5.42 10.71
C SER A 431 -4.75 -6.45 11.24
N THR A 432 -3.47 -6.27 10.94
CA THR A 432 -2.46 -7.34 10.99
C THR A 432 -1.21 -6.88 11.72
N SER A 433 -0.54 -7.82 12.38
CA SER A 433 0.55 -7.53 13.31
C SER A 433 1.90 -7.54 12.60
N THR A 434 2.17 -8.54 11.76
CA THR A 434 3.55 -8.81 11.29
C THR A 434 3.76 -8.69 9.80
N HIS A 435 2.71 -8.50 9.01
CA HIS A 435 2.83 -8.22 7.59
C HIS A 435 1.97 -7.01 7.22
N GLU A 436 2.21 -6.48 6.03
CA GLU A 436 1.36 -5.46 5.44
C GLU A 436 -0.11 -5.91 5.37
N PRO A 437 -1.08 -5.08 5.78
CA PRO A 437 -2.50 -5.39 5.60
C PRO A 437 -2.87 -5.70 4.14
N GLN A 438 -3.82 -6.63 3.95
CA GLN A 438 -4.39 -7.01 2.65
C GLN A 438 -3.44 -7.68 1.65
N VAL A 439 -2.28 -8.23 2.05
CA VAL A 439 -1.46 -9.02 1.09
C VAL A 439 -1.88 -10.49 1.02
N MET A 440 -2.40 -11.06 2.12
CA MET A 440 -2.69 -12.49 2.21
C MET A 440 -3.92 -12.88 1.40
N GLY A 441 -4.97 -12.06 1.45
CA GLY A 441 -6.21 -12.27 0.70
C GLY A 441 -5.98 -12.34 -0.82
N PRO A 442 -5.40 -11.30 -1.45
CA PRO A 442 -5.10 -11.29 -2.87
C PRO A 442 -4.12 -12.38 -3.28
N ALA A 443 -3.03 -12.61 -2.53
CA ALA A 443 -2.06 -13.66 -2.83
C ALA A 443 -2.71 -15.05 -2.85
N ALA A 444 -3.49 -15.39 -1.82
CA ALA A 444 -4.19 -16.67 -1.77
C ALA A 444 -5.25 -16.79 -2.87
N HIS A 445 -5.97 -15.71 -3.18
CA HIS A 445 -6.98 -15.71 -4.24
C HIS A 445 -6.38 -15.98 -5.62
N LEU A 446 -5.26 -15.34 -5.95
CA LEU A 446 -4.55 -15.56 -7.22
C LEU A 446 -4.24 -17.05 -7.44
N TRP A 447 -3.72 -17.73 -6.42
CA TRP A 447 -3.39 -19.16 -6.53
C TRP A 447 -4.60 -20.09 -6.65
N THR A 448 -5.82 -19.62 -6.33
CA THR A 448 -7.05 -20.40 -6.57
C THR A 448 -7.50 -20.38 -8.04
N ARG A 449 -6.93 -19.48 -8.86
CA ARG A 449 -7.36 -19.21 -10.25
C ARG A 449 -6.44 -19.79 -11.33
N THR A 450 -5.37 -20.46 -10.92
CA THR A 450 -4.39 -21.06 -11.82
C THR A 450 -3.86 -22.39 -11.27
N SER A 451 -3.36 -23.24 -12.16
CA SER A 451 -2.58 -24.43 -11.79
C SER A 451 -1.12 -24.11 -11.47
N LEU A 452 -0.61 -22.94 -11.89
CA LEU A 452 0.75 -22.49 -11.59
C LEU A 452 0.95 -22.22 -10.10
N ARG A 453 2.19 -22.37 -9.65
CA ARG A 453 2.61 -22.27 -8.26
C ARG A 453 3.81 -21.33 -8.15
N PRO A 454 4.23 -20.95 -6.92
CA PRO A 454 5.34 -20.01 -6.74
C PRO A 454 6.63 -20.42 -7.48
N GLY A 455 6.91 -21.73 -7.59
CA GLY A 455 8.07 -22.24 -8.32
C GLY A 455 7.97 -22.15 -9.85
N ASP A 456 6.82 -21.79 -10.40
CA ASP A 456 6.63 -21.57 -11.85
C ASP A 456 6.80 -20.10 -12.23
N VAL A 457 7.14 -19.21 -11.29
CA VAL A 457 7.33 -17.77 -11.53
C VAL A 457 8.78 -17.49 -11.89
N ASP A 458 9.01 -16.94 -13.08
CA ASP A 458 10.37 -16.65 -13.58
C ASP A 458 10.87 -15.27 -13.14
N VAL A 459 9.96 -14.30 -12.95
CA VAL A 459 10.29 -12.95 -12.51
C VAL A 459 9.18 -12.37 -11.63
N ALA A 460 9.56 -11.66 -10.57
CA ALA A 460 8.63 -11.01 -9.66
C ALA A 460 8.79 -9.49 -9.69
N GLN A 461 7.69 -8.78 -9.85
CA GLN A 461 7.60 -7.31 -9.77
C GLN A 461 6.67 -6.96 -8.59
N LEU A 462 7.23 -6.96 -7.39
CA LEU A 462 6.50 -6.82 -6.14
C LEU A 462 6.53 -5.39 -5.60
N TYR A 463 5.39 -4.96 -5.07
CA TYR A 463 5.20 -3.62 -4.52
C TYR A 463 6.17 -3.35 -3.36
N ASP A 464 6.98 -2.32 -3.55
CA ASP A 464 8.07 -1.92 -2.67
C ASP A 464 8.00 -0.41 -2.33
N GLY A 465 6.79 0.12 -2.07
CA GLY A 465 6.65 1.49 -1.57
C GLY A 465 7.46 1.72 -0.28
N PHE A 466 7.54 0.66 0.53
CA PHE A 466 8.55 0.46 1.55
C PHE A 466 9.14 -0.94 1.43
N THR A 467 10.37 -1.13 1.92
CA THR A 467 11.04 -2.45 1.97
C THR A 467 10.19 -3.54 2.63
N LEU A 468 9.45 -3.21 3.70
CA LEU A 468 8.53 -4.14 4.37
C LEU A 468 7.37 -4.61 3.47
N ASN A 469 6.88 -3.76 2.56
CA ASN A 469 5.81 -4.17 1.63
C ASN A 469 6.29 -5.31 0.74
N CYS A 470 7.49 -5.16 0.19
CA CYS A 470 8.08 -6.16 -0.67
C CYS A 470 8.34 -7.46 0.09
N LEU A 471 8.84 -7.38 1.33
CA LEU A 471 8.98 -8.54 2.22
C LEU A 471 7.63 -9.24 2.42
N SER A 472 6.60 -8.48 2.75
CA SER A 472 5.24 -9.03 2.99
C SER A 472 4.71 -9.75 1.76
N TRP A 473 4.93 -9.22 0.55
CA TRP A 473 4.53 -9.88 -0.71
C TRP A 473 5.32 -11.14 -1.01
N ILE A 474 6.63 -11.17 -0.73
CA ILE A 474 7.47 -12.37 -0.90
C ILE A 474 6.91 -13.53 -0.06
N GLU A 475 6.64 -13.24 1.22
CA GLU A 475 6.06 -14.23 2.13
C GLU A 475 4.65 -14.60 1.72
N ALA A 476 3.76 -13.62 1.47
CA ALA A 476 2.35 -13.84 1.18
C ALA A 476 2.13 -14.71 -0.07
N LEU A 477 2.92 -14.50 -1.13
CA LEU A 477 2.86 -15.29 -2.35
C LEU A 477 3.46 -16.69 -2.19
N GLY A 478 4.21 -16.94 -1.12
CA GLY A 478 4.74 -18.26 -0.78
C GLY A 478 6.08 -18.56 -1.45
N PHE A 479 6.90 -17.54 -1.75
CA PHE A 479 8.28 -17.74 -2.19
C PHE A 479 9.20 -18.17 -1.03
N CYS A 480 8.83 -17.81 0.20
CA CYS A 480 9.30 -18.41 1.45
C CYS A 480 8.14 -18.54 2.46
N GLY A 481 8.36 -19.23 3.58
CA GLY A 481 7.40 -19.29 4.68
C GLY A 481 7.23 -17.95 5.40
N ILE A 482 6.15 -17.82 6.18
CA ILE A 482 5.90 -16.63 6.99
C ILE A 482 6.97 -16.54 8.08
N GLY A 483 7.66 -15.40 8.19
CA GLY A 483 8.79 -15.20 9.10
C GLY A 483 10.13 -15.73 8.59
N GLU A 484 10.16 -16.41 7.44
CA GLU A 484 11.39 -16.98 6.87
C GLU A 484 12.12 -15.99 5.94
N ALA A 485 11.57 -14.79 5.70
CA ALA A 485 12.19 -13.83 4.81
C ALA A 485 13.60 -13.39 5.25
N LYS A 486 13.92 -13.46 6.55
CA LYS A 486 15.28 -13.17 7.05
C LYS A 486 16.32 -14.04 6.36
N ASP A 487 16.08 -15.35 6.30
CA ASP A 487 17.03 -16.30 5.75
C ASP A 487 16.92 -16.35 4.22
N PHE A 488 15.72 -16.16 3.67
CA PHE A 488 15.52 -16.06 2.22
C PHE A 488 16.22 -14.86 1.59
N LEU A 489 16.24 -13.72 2.27
CA LEU A 489 16.83 -12.47 1.78
C LEU A 489 18.33 -12.33 2.10
N ASP A 490 18.90 -13.23 2.91
CA ASP A 490 20.28 -13.11 3.38
C ASP A 490 21.28 -13.04 2.21
N GLY A 491 22.16 -12.04 2.26
CA GLY A 491 23.10 -11.74 1.17
C GLY A 491 22.47 -11.24 -0.14
N GLY A 492 21.15 -11.11 -0.23
CA GLY A 492 20.42 -10.66 -1.42
C GLY A 492 20.46 -11.63 -2.61
N LYS A 493 21.09 -12.80 -2.49
CA LYS A 493 21.35 -13.71 -3.62
C LYS A 493 20.06 -14.28 -4.23
N ASN A 494 19.09 -14.66 -3.41
CA ASN A 494 17.86 -15.28 -3.91
C ASN A 494 17.01 -14.33 -4.75
N ILE A 495 17.09 -13.02 -4.46
CA ILE A 495 16.31 -11.98 -5.15
C ILE A 495 17.09 -11.25 -6.25
N ALA A 496 18.37 -11.59 -6.43
CA ALA A 496 19.20 -11.07 -7.51
C ALA A 496 18.61 -11.44 -8.87
N ARG A 497 19.00 -10.73 -9.93
CA ARG A 497 18.50 -10.97 -11.29
C ARG A 497 18.79 -12.37 -11.82
N ASP A 498 19.85 -13.01 -11.34
CA ASP A 498 20.25 -14.40 -11.60
C ASP A 498 19.94 -15.35 -10.41
N GLY A 499 19.16 -14.87 -9.44
CA GLY A 499 18.70 -15.62 -8.29
C GLY A 499 17.51 -16.53 -8.60
N VAL A 500 17.00 -17.18 -7.56
CA VAL A 500 15.82 -18.07 -7.67
C VAL A 500 14.50 -17.32 -7.82
N LEU A 501 14.48 -16.03 -7.46
CA LEU A 501 13.35 -15.12 -7.63
C LEU A 501 13.85 -13.76 -8.11
N PRO A 502 14.16 -13.60 -9.41
CA PRO A 502 14.55 -12.31 -9.98
C PRO A 502 13.51 -11.23 -9.64
N LEU A 503 13.91 -10.28 -8.80
CA LEU A 503 12.99 -9.34 -8.16
C LEU A 503 13.18 -7.91 -8.67
N ASN A 504 12.09 -7.29 -9.12
CA ASN A 504 11.98 -5.88 -9.47
C ASN A 504 13.11 -5.42 -10.41
N THR A 505 13.23 -6.08 -11.56
CA THR A 505 14.35 -5.93 -12.53
C THR A 505 14.54 -4.52 -13.09
N HIS A 506 13.54 -3.65 -13.01
CA HIS A 506 13.64 -2.23 -13.36
C HIS A 506 14.18 -1.33 -12.23
N GLY A 507 14.34 -1.88 -11.02
CA GLY A 507 14.82 -1.19 -9.82
C GLY A 507 13.73 -0.87 -8.79
N GLY A 508 12.48 -1.25 -9.02
CA GLY A 508 11.40 -1.05 -8.04
C GLY A 508 11.10 0.41 -7.74
N GLN A 509 10.10 0.68 -6.90
CA GLN A 509 9.75 2.04 -6.49
C GLN A 509 10.84 2.67 -5.61
N LEU A 510 11.64 1.85 -4.91
CA LEU A 510 12.80 2.29 -4.11
C LEU A 510 13.91 2.97 -4.94
N SER A 511 13.94 2.76 -6.26
CA SER A 511 15.02 3.29 -7.12
C SER A 511 14.55 3.85 -8.45
N HIS A 512 13.61 3.18 -9.12
CA HIS A 512 13.05 3.62 -10.39
C HIS A 512 12.20 4.87 -10.23
N GLY A 513 11.36 4.90 -9.19
CA GLY A 513 10.43 5.98 -8.90
C GLY A 513 9.07 5.43 -8.45
N ARG A 514 8.43 6.09 -7.49
CA ARG A 514 7.08 5.75 -7.01
C ARG A 514 6.06 5.95 -8.14
N THR A 515 5.67 4.87 -8.81
CA THR A 515 4.61 4.84 -9.83
C THR A 515 3.36 4.08 -9.37
N HIS A 516 3.24 3.84 -8.05
CA HIS A 516 2.16 3.10 -7.42
C HIS A 516 1.93 1.73 -8.07
N GLY A 517 3.01 1.01 -8.32
CA GLY A 517 2.99 -0.36 -8.85
C GLY A 517 2.64 -0.50 -10.34
N MET A 518 2.28 0.57 -11.05
CA MET A 518 2.08 0.48 -12.50
C MET A 518 3.41 0.34 -13.26
N GLY A 519 4.52 0.88 -12.72
CA GLY A 519 5.86 0.61 -13.25
C GLY A 519 6.27 -0.87 -13.11
N LEU A 520 5.83 -1.54 -12.05
CA LEU A 520 6.03 -2.99 -11.86
C LEU A 520 5.31 -3.79 -12.94
N LEU A 521 4.06 -3.40 -13.25
CA LEU A 521 3.30 -3.99 -14.34
C LEU A 521 3.96 -3.76 -15.70
N GLN A 522 4.43 -2.53 -15.96
CA GLN A 522 5.14 -2.21 -17.19
C GLN A 522 6.41 -3.04 -17.35
N GLU A 523 7.22 -3.18 -16.31
CA GLU A 523 8.43 -3.99 -16.37
C GLU A 523 8.12 -5.47 -16.58
N ALA A 524 7.08 -6.02 -15.94
CA ALA A 524 6.67 -7.40 -16.19
C ALA A 524 6.27 -7.64 -17.64
N ILE A 525 5.53 -6.71 -18.26
CA ILE A 525 5.17 -6.79 -19.68
C ILE A 525 6.43 -6.80 -20.55
N VAL A 526 7.39 -5.91 -20.26
CA VAL A 526 8.64 -5.79 -21.01
C VAL A 526 9.53 -7.02 -20.85
N GLN A 527 9.62 -7.60 -19.65
CA GLN A 527 10.36 -8.84 -19.39
C GLN A 527 9.74 -10.02 -20.15
N LEU A 528 8.42 -10.18 -20.13
CA LEU A 528 7.71 -11.26 -20.83
C LEU A 528 7.78 -11.15 -22.36
N ARG A 529 8.00 -9.94 -22.89
CA ARG A 529 8.20 -9.70 -24.32
C ARG A 529 9.64 -9.88 -24.78
N GLY A 530 10.61 -9.95 -23.85
CA GLY A 530 12.03 -9.96 -24.18
C GLY A 530 12.62 -8.58 -24.50
N ASP A 531 11.91 -7.51 -24.15
CA ASP A 531 12.24 -6.13 -24.53
C ASP A 531 13.02 -5.38 -23.43
N ALA A 532 13.44 -6.05 -22.36
CA ALA A 532 14.04 -5.38 -21.21
C ALA A 532 15.52 -5.00 -21.39
N GLY A 533 16.12 -5.31 -22.54
CA GLY A 533 17.51 -4.94 -22.84
C GLY A 533 18.49 -5.49 -21.80
N PRO A 534 19.44 -4.68 -21.26
CA PRO A 534 20.47 -5.16 -20.33
C PRO A 534 19.95 -5.76 -19.01
N ARG A 535 18.69 -5.49 -18.65
CA ARG A 535 18.05 -5.98 -17.42
C ARG A 535 17.13 -7.19 -17.67
N GLN A 536 17.10 -7.73 -18.90
CA GLN A 536 16.33 -8.92 -19.25
C GLN A 536 16.75 -10.13 -18.41
N VAL A 537 15.76 -10.84 -17.88
CA VAL A 537 15.93 -12.15 -17.25
C VAL A 537 15.75 -13.23 -18.32
N ASP A 538 16.68 -14.17 -18.36
CA ASP A 538 16.66 -15.29 -19.31
C ASP A 538 15.50 -16.24 -19.02
N GLY A 539 14.85 -16.74 -20.07
CA GLY A 539 13.79 -17.76 -19.94
C GLY A 539 12.47 -17.27 -19.34
N THR A 540 12.21 -15.96 -19.32
CA THR A 540 10.99 -15.41 -18.72
C THR A 540 9.72 -15.82 -19.50
N GLY A 541 8.85 -16.62 -18.88
CA GLY A 541 7.54 -17.02 -19.40
C GLY A 541 6.37 -16.67 -18.48
N VAL A 542 6.61 -16.51 -17.17
CA VAL A 542 5.63 -16.20 -16.13
C VAL A 542 6.15 -15.08 -15.23
N ALA A 543 5.34 -14.04 -15.04
CA ALA A 543 5.66 -12.93 -14.15
C ALA A 543 4.55 -12.68 -13.14
N VAL A 544 4.91 -12.45 -11.88
CA VAL A 544 3.95 -11.96 -10.86
C VAL A 544 4.13 -10.47 -10.65
N VAL A 545 3.02 -9.74 -10.53
CA VAL A 545 3.01 -8.29 -10.30
C VAL A 545 2.09 -7.97 -9.14
N SER A 546 2.60 -7.34 -8.08
CA SER A 546 1.75 -6.83 -7.02
C SER A 546 1.64 -5.30 -7.04
N SER A 547 0.51 -4.81 -6.54
CA SER A 547 0.23 -3.38 -6.41
C SER A 547 -0.49 -3.09 -5.10
N GLY A 548 -0.24 -1.93 -4.52
CA GLY A 548 -0.77 -1.52 -3.22
C GLY A 548 0.25 -1.75 -2.12
N GLY A 549 0.56 -0.67 -1.39
CA GLY A 549 1.39 -0.63 -0.20
C GLY A 549 0.58 0.01 0.91
N LEU A 550 -0.15 -0.83 1.65
CA LEU A 550 -1.37 -0.63 2.45
C LEU A 550 -2.66 -1.02 1.70
N THR A 551 -3.82 -0.74 2.31
CA THR A 551 -5.13 -1.12 1.79
C THR A 551 -5.74 -0.02 0.89
N PRO A 552 -6.32 -0.35 -0.27
CA PRO A 552 -6.39 -1.68 -0.89
C PRO A 552 -5.19 -2.09 -1.75
N SER A 553 -4.96 -3.40 -1.84
CA SER A 553 -3.89 -4.02 -2.65
C SER A 553 -4.41 -5.18 -3.51
N GLY A 554 -3.62 -5.58 -4.51
CA GLY A 554 -3.99 -6.60 -5.49
C GLY A 554 -2.77 -7.15 -6.23
N VAL A 555 -2.96 -8.28 -6.92
CA VAL A 555 -1.86 -8.98 -7.60
C VAL A 555 -2.34 -9.59 -8.93
N LEU A 556 -1.44 -9.63 -9.92
CA LEU A 556 -1.65 -10.21 -11.25
C LEU A 556 -0.59 -11.28 -11.49
N LEU A 557 -0.98 -12.41 -12.07
CA LEU A 557 -0.06 -13.37 -12.67
C LEU A 557 -0.17 -13.23 -14.19
N LEU A 558 0.95 -12.95 -14.82
CA LEU A 558 1.06 -12.70 -16.25
C LEU A 558 1.87 -13.83 -16.89
N ARG A 559 1.60 -14.09 -18.16
CA ARG A 559 2.37 -15.05 -18.96
C ARG A 559 2.61 -14.51 -20.36
N ALA A 560 3.72 -14.93 -20.95
CA ALA A 560 3.97 -14.69 -22.36
C ALA A 560 2.85 -15.37 -23.19
N ASP A 561 2.39 -14.71 -24.26
CA ASP A 561 1.57 -15.42 -25.24
C ASP A 561 2.45 -16.51 -25.86
N SER A 562 1.97 -17.75 -26.00
CA SER A 562 2.77 -18.91 -26.43
C SER A 562 2.85 -19.04 -27.94
#